data_AF-A0A7S3MZH7-F1
#
_entry.id   AF-A0A7S3MZH7-F1
#
_cell.length_a   1.000
_cell.length_b   1.000
_cell.length_c   1.000
_cell.angle_alpha   90.00
_cell.angle_beta   90.00
_cell.angle_gamma   90.00
#
_symmetry.space_group_name_H-M   'P 1'
#
loop_
_entity.id
_entity.type
_entity.pdbx_description
1 polymer ?
#
loop_
_entity_poly.entity_id
_entity_poly.type
_entity_poly.pdbx_seq_one_letter_code
_entity_poly.pdbx_strand_id
1 'polypeptide(L)'
;MAMNGAKTCPSYAYIFETYSDYLTDFQISYAFQELALDKVERTPEFWNVILPKVKEQVPTLDRQCTQSLHGIIAGAGLMQLQDNVLWEALESKLVDEGLLRYFNVQEAAEILYYFAQCGRGSDELIDQMEKTFIQNKKALVGMDDTLWYLREGFSQLNKGSEILKKVLEDPEVELPKLE
;
A
#
# COMPACT_ATOMS: atom_id res chain seq x y z
N MET A 1 -7.35 21.61 -10.13
CA MET A 1 -6.22 20.71 -10.48
C MET A 1 -6.63 19.97 -11.75
N ALA A 2 -5.76 19.83 -12.76
CA ALA A 2 -6.13 19.29 -14.08
C ALA A 2 -6.76 17.88 -14.03
N MET A 3 -6.48 17.13 -12.97
CA MET A 3 -7.00 15.77 -12.76
C MET A 3 -8.49 15.69 -12.40
N ASN A 4 -9.11 16.76 -11.88
CA ASN A 4 -10.52 16.73 -11.47
C ASN A 4 -11.50 16.53 -12.65
N GLY A 5 -11.05 16.74 -13.88
CA GLY A 5 -11.85 16.53 -15.09
C GLY A 5 -11.63 15.18 -15.77
N ALA A 6 -10.62 14.40 -15.36
CA ALA A 6 -10.33 13.10 -15.96
C ALA A 6 -11.25 12.04 -15.36
N LYS A 7 -12.05 11.40 -16.21
CA LYS A 7 -13.01 10.34 -15.82
C LYS A 7 -12.87 9.06 -16.65
N THR A 8 -11.90 9.02 -17.55
CA THR A 8 -11.63 7.87 -18.40
C THR A 8 -10.13 7.63 -18.47
N CYS A 9 -9.73 6.38 -18.72
CA CYS A 9 -8.32 6.02 -18.84
C CYS A 9 -7.57 6.85 -19.91
N PRO A 10 -8.13 7.10 -21.12
CA PRO A 10 -7.50 7.99 -22.09
C PRO A 10 -7.30 9.43 -21.58
N SER A 11 -8.24 9.96 -20.80
CA SER A 11 -8.09 11.31 -20.22
C SER A 11 -6.95 11.36 -19.19
N TYR A 12 -6.82 10.33 -18.35
CA TYR A 12 -5.68 10.22 -17.44
C TYR A 12 -4.37 10.06 -18.21
N ALA A 13 -4.31 9.16 -19.19
CA ALA A 13 -3.14 8.95 -20.02
C ALA A 13 -2.66 10.23 -20.71
N TYR A 14 -3.59 11.02 -21.27
CA TYR A 14 -3.27 12.32 -21.84
C TYR A 14 -2.59 13.27 -20.84
N ILE A 15 -3.05 13.30 -19.57
CA ILE A 15 -2.42 14.11 -18.53
C ILE A 15 -1.00 13.61 -18.24
N PHE A 16 -0.83 12.29 -18.10
CA PHE A 16 0.46 11.67 -17.87
C PHE A 16 1.45 11.94 -19.01
N GLU A 17 1.02 11.91 -20.27
CA GLU A 17 1.89 12.20 -21.42
C GLU A 17 2.19 13.69 -21.58
N THR A 18 1.18 14.53 -21.41
CA THR A 18 1.31 15.97 -21.69
C THR A 18 2.09 16.69 -20.59
N TYR A 19 1.98 16.22 -19.35
CA TYR A 19 2.50 16.91 -18.18
C TYR A 19 3.49 16.08 -17.36
N SER A 20 4.00 14.95 -17.86
CA SER A 20 4.86 14.01 -17.11
C SER A 20 5.94 14.72 -16.29
N ASP A 21 6.64 15.66 -16.91
CA ASP A 21 7.82 16.33 -16.35
C ASP A 21 7.46 17.35 -15.26
N TYR A 22 6.17 17.63 -15.10
CA TYR A 22 5.63 18.59 -14.13
C TYR A 22 4.74 17.95 -13.07
N LEU A 23 4.40 16.65 -13.23
CA LEU A 23 3.60 15.95 -12.24
C LEU A 23 4.46 15.63 -11.02
N THR A 24 3.98 16.01 -9.85
CA THR A 24 4.62 15.61 -8.59
C THR A 24 4.31 14.15 -8.27
N ASP A 25 5.09 13.56 -7.36
CA ASP A 25 4.83 12.25 -6.77
C ASP A 25 3.41 12.15 -6.21
N PHE A 26 2.96 13.21 -5.54
CA PHE A 26 1.60 13.30 -5.01
C PHE A 26 0.54 13.27 -6.11
N GLN A 27 0.76 13.97 -7.22
CA GLN A 27 -0.21 14.00 -8.32
C GLN A 27 -0.27 12.64 -9.04
N ILE A 28 0.88 11.99 -9.24
CA ILE A 28 0.96 10.67 -9.86
C ILE A 28 0.26 9.63 -8.98
N SER A 29 0.58 9.59 -7.68
CA SER A 29 -0.02 8.66 -6.73
C SER A 29 -1.53 8.89 -6.59
N TYR A 30 -1.96 10.14 -6.47
CA TYR A 30 -3.37 10.51 -6.38
C TYR A 30 -4.15 10.06 -7.63
N ALA A 31 -3.64 10.34 -8.84
CA ALA A 31 -4.29 9.91 -10.08
C ALA A 31 -4.44 8.39 -10.16
N PHE A 32 -3.38 7.67 -9.76
CA PHE A 32 -3.35 6.22 -9.81
C PHE A 32 -4.33 5.59 -8.83
N GLN A 33 -4.46 6.18 -7.63
CA GLN A 33 -5.44 5.75 -6.64
C GLN A 33 -6.87 6.09 -7.09
N GLU A 34 -7.12 7.27 -7.65
CA GLU A 34 -8.44 7.67 -8.16
C GLU A 34 -8.92 6.75 -9.28
N LEU A 35 -8.03 6.31 -10.19
CA LEU A 35 -8.37 5.30 -11.20
C LEU A 35 -8.96 4.03 -10.56
N ALA A 36 -8.41 3.61 -9.42
CA ALA A 36 -8.89 2.46 -8.67
C ALA A 36 -10.25 2.73 -8.00
N LEU A 37 -10.39 3.87 -7.32
CA LEU A 37 -11.59 4.26 -6.59
C LEU A 37 -12.79 4.49 -7.52
N ASP A 38 -12.57 5.18 -8.64
CA ASP A 38 -13.56 5.43 -9.69
C ASP A 38 -13.83 4.17 -10.55
N LYS A 39 -13.11 3.06 -10.30
CA LYS A 39 -13.20 1.80 -11.06
C LYS A 39 -13.08 2.01 -12.57
N VAL A 40 -12.16 2.89 -12.96
CA VAL A 40 -11.94 3.23 -14.37
C VAL A 40 -11.45 1.99 -15.12
N GLU A 41 -12.03 1.73 -16.29
CA GLU A 41 -11.61 0.61 -17.12
C GLU A 41 -10.13 0.71 -17.50
N ARG A 42 -9.38 -0.37 -17.27
CA ARG A 42 -7.93 -0.46 -17.57
C ARG A 42 -7.71 -0.82 -19.04
N THR A 43 -7.95 0.16 -19.91
CA THR A 43 -7.71 0.08 -21.36
C THR A 43 -6.21 0.04 -21.69
N PRO A 44 -5.78 -0.19 -22.94
CA PRO A 44 -4.35 -0.26 -23.30
C PRO A 44 -3.52 0.94 -22.82
N GLU A 45 -4.11 2.13 -22.74
CA GLU A 45 -3.46 3.34 -22.25
C GLU A 45 -3.02 3.21 -20.78
N PHE A 46 -3.77 2.48 -19.96
CA PHE A 46 -3.37 2.19 -18.58
C PHE A 46 -2.03 1.46 -18.55
N TRP A 47 -1.91 0.41 -19.37
CA TRP A 47 -0.76 -0.49 -19.40
C TRP A 47 0.45 0.14 -20.11
N ASN A 48 0.21 0.96 -21.13
CA ASN A 48 1.25 1.51 -21.99
C ASN A 48 1.75 2.89 -21.54
N VAL A 49 0.96 3.63 -20.76
CA VAL A 49 1.27 5.02 -20.38
C VAL A 49 1.30 5.17 -18.86
N ILE A 50 0.16 4.92 -18.21
CA ILE A 50 -0.03 5.28 -16.80
C ILE A 50 0.85 4.41 -15.90
N LEU A 51 0.75 3.08 -16.01
CA LEU A 51 1.49 2.16 -15.16
C LEU A 51 3.02 2.27 -15.33
N PRO A 52 3.59 2.40 -16.56
CA PRO A 52 5.02 2.68 -16.72
C PRO A 52 5.47 3.95 -16.00
N LYS A 53 4.69 5.03 -16.07
CA LYS A 53 5.02 6.29 -15.38
C LYS A 53 4.95 6.17 -13.86
N VAL A 54 3.98 5.43 -13.34
CA VAL A 54 3.93 5.10 -11.90
C VAL A 54 5.18 4.31 -11.49
N LYS A 55 5.59 3.31 -12.28
CA LYS A 55 6.82 2.55 -12.01
C LYS A 55 8.09 3.39 -12.08
N GLU A 56 8.17 4.37 -12.99
CA GLU A 56 9.28 5.34 -13.05
C GLU A 56 9.33 6.23 -11.79
N GLN A 57 8.17 6.54 -11.19
CA GLN A 57 8.06 7.37 -10.00
C GLN A 57 8.49 6.65 -8.71
N VAL A 58 8.22 5.34 -8.57
CA VAL A 58 8.47 4.58 -7.32
C VAL A 58 9.92 4.71 -6.82
N PRO A 59 10.98 4.52 -7.64
CA PRO A 59 12.36 4.61 -7.18
C PRO A 59 12.75 5.96 -6.58
N THR A 60 12.07 7.05 -6.94
CA THR A 60 12.40 8.39 -6.44
C THR A 60 11.73 8.72 -5.11
N LEU A 61 10.84 7.88 -4.62
CA LEU A 61 10.15 8.09 -3.35
C LEU A 61 11.10 7.86 -2.18
N ASP A 62 11.03 8.74 -1.20
CA ASP A 62 11.81 8.67 0.03
C ASP A 62 10.91 8.88 1.27
N ARG A 63 11.54 9.08 2.44
CA ARG A 63 10.84 9.32 3.71
C ARG A 63 9.91 10.54 3.73
N GLN A 64 10.04 11.48 2.80
CA GLN A 64 9.15 12.65 2.67
C GLN A 64 7.94 12.35 1.78
N CYS A 65 7.96 11.23 1.07
CA CYS A 65 6.98 10.84 0.06
C CYS A 65 6.09 9.67 0.53
N THR A 66 5.97 9.43 1.84
CA THR A 66 5.24 8.27 2.39
C THR A 66 3.77 8.27 1.97
N GLN A 67 3.13 9.44 1.92
CA GLN A 67 1.75 9.56 1.44
C GLN A 67 1.60 9.08 0.00
N SER A 68 2.54 9.44 -0.88
CA SER A 68 2.52 9.05 -2.28
C SER A 68 2.82 7.55 -2.46
N LEU A 69 3.75 7.01 -1.67
CA LEU A 69 4.02 5.57 -1.63
C LEU A 69 2.78 4.80 -1.20
N HIS A 70 2.10 5.24 -0.14
CA HIS A 70 0.83 4.67 0.30
C HIS A 70 -0.24 4.74 -0.79
N GLY A 71 -0.42 5.90 -1.44
CA GLY A 71 -1.38 6.06 -2.53
C GLY A 71 -1.13 5.12 -3.70
N ILE A 72 0.12 4.88 -4.06
CA ILE A 72 0.48 3.91 -5.12
C ILE A 72 0.16 2.48 -4.69
N ILE A 73 0.51 2.09 -3.46
CA ILE A 73 0.19 0.76 -2.92
C ILE A 73 -1.33 0.55 -2.89
N ALA A 74 -2.08 1.54 -2.39
CA ALA A 74 -3.53 1.50 -2.34
C ALA A 74 -4.14 1.39 -3.74
N GLY A 75 -3.69 2.20 -4.69
CA GLY A 75 -4.15 2.12 -6.09
C GLY A 75 -3.89 0.75 -6.70
N ALA A 76 -2.68 0.20 -6.53
CA ALA A 76 -2.33 -1.12 -7.04
C ALA A 76 -3.14 -2.24 -6.39
N GLY A 77 -3.31 -2.19 -5.06
CA GLY A 77 -4.08 -3.15 -4.28
C GLY A 77 -5.57 -3.14 -4.59
N LEU A 78 -6.19 -1.96 -4.65
CA LEU A 78 -7.61 -1.78 -5.00
C LEU A 78 -7.93 -2.25 -6.42
N MET A 79 -6.99 -2.10 -7.35
CA MET A 79 -7.10 -2.65 -8.71
C MET A 79 -6.71 -4.13 -8.81
N GLN A 80 -6.20 -4.74 -7.73
CA GLN A 80 -5.65 -6.09 -7.70
C GLN A 80 -4.63 -6.34 -8.82
N LEU A 81 -3.69 -5.40 -9.01
CA LEU A 81 -2.69 -5.50 -10.08
C LEU A 81 -1.72 -6.66 -9.82
N GLN A 82 -1.39 -7.39 -10.89
CA GLN A 82 -0.47 -8.54 -10.85
C GLN A 82 0.89 -8.23 -11.50
N ASP A 83 1.31 -6.96 -11.50
CA ASP A 83 2.61 -6.53 -12.02
C ASP A 83 3.71 -6.80 -10.99
N ASN A 84 4.54 -7.83 -11.22
CA ASN A 84 5.62 -8.22 -10.30
C ASN A 84 6.62 -7.08 -10.07
N VAL A 85 6.98 -6.37 -11.14
CA VAL A 85 8.01 -5.32 -11.09
C VAL A 85 7.58 -4.18 -10.18
N LEU A 86 6.31 -3.78 -10.25
CA LEU A 86 5.75 -2.77 -9.36
C LEU A 86 5.80 -3.25 -7.90
N TRP A 87 5.30 -4.45 -7.61
CA TRP A 87 5.24 -4.95 -6.23
C TRP A 87 6.63 -5.17 -5.61
N GLU A 88 7.59 -5.69 -6.37
CA GLU A 88 8.99 -5.82 -5.93
C GLU A 88 9.61 -4.45 -5.61
N ALA A 89 9.37 -3.44 -6.44
CA ALA A 89 9.86 -2.08 -6.18
C ALA A 89 9.22 -1.45 -4.93
N LEU A 90 7.91 -1.65 -4.74
CA LEU A 90 7.19 -1.15 -3.56
C LEU A 90 7.66 -1.85 -2.29
N GLU A 91 7.87 -3.16 -2.32
CA GLU A 91 8.37 -3.92 -1.18
C GLU A 91 9.80 -3.52 -0.81
N SER A 92 10.68 -3.35 -1.80
CA SER A 92 12.05 -2.86 -1.57
C SER A 92 12.08 -1.49 -0.90
N LYS A 93 11.15 -0.58 -1.26
CA LYS A 93 10.98 0.70 -0.54
C LYS A 93 10.61 0.50 0.93
N LEU A 94 9.70 -0.42 1.22
CA LEU A 94 9.24 -0.65 2.59
C LEU A 94 10.30 -1.34 3.45
N VAL A 95 10.93 -2.39 2.91
CA VAL A 95 11.84 -3.30 3.62
C VAL A 95 13.29 -2.84 3.50
N ASP A 96 13.85 -2.85 2.30
CA ASP A 96 15.29 -2.61 2.07
C ASP A 96 15.68 -1.16 2.39
N GLU A 97 14.87 -0.19 1.94
CA GLU A 97 15.07 1.22 2.26
C GLU A 97 14.49 1.60 3.64
N GLY A 98 13.80 0.65 4.29
CA GLY A 98 13.27 0.79 5.64
C GLY A 98 12.20 1.87 5.76
N LEU A 99 11.44 2.14 4.71
CA LEU A 99 10.39 3.17 4.76
C LEU A 99 9.16 2.74 5.58
N LEU A 100 8.98 1.43 5.84
CA LEU A 100 7.86 0.91 6.62
C LEU A 100 7.71 1.60 7.98
N ARG A 101 8.83 1.97 8.63
CA ARG A 101 8.84 2.62 9.96
C ARG A 101 8.29 4.05 10.01
N TYR A 102 8.06 4.67 8.85
CA TYR A 102 7.52 6.03 8.78
C TYR A 102 6.00 6.05 8.64
N PHE A 103 5.37 4.89 8.48
CA PHE A 103 3.92 4.75 8.46
C PHE A 103 3.38 4.61 9.88
N ASN A 104 2.21 5.19 10.10
CA ASN A 104 1.47 4.94 11.34
C ASN A 104 0.83 3.54 11.32
N VAL A 105 0.30 3.11 12.46
CA VAL A 105 -0.26 1.75 12.62
C VAL A 105 -1.45 1.49 11.67
N GLN A 106 -2.27 2.49 11.39
CA GLN A 106 -3.37 2.37 10.43
C GLN A 106 -2.85 2.19 9.01
N GLU A 107 -1.96 3.08 8.56
CA GLU A 107 -1.36 3.01 7.21
C GLU A 107 -0.61 1.69 7.00
N ALA A 108 0.11 1.20 8.01
CA ALA A 108 0.78 -0.09 7.93
C ALA A 108 -0.21 -1.26 7.78
N ALA A 109 -1.37 -1.20 8.45
CA ALA A 109 -2.41 -2.21 8.31
C ALA A 109 -3.07 -2.17 6.92
N GLU A 110 -3.31 -0.98 6.38
CA GLU A 110 -3.81 -0.79 5.02
C GLU A 110 -2.81 -1.33 3.99
N ILE A 111 -1.51 -1.04 4.13
CA ILE A 111 -0.46 -1.59 3.28
C ILE A 111 -0.47 -3.12 3.31
N LEU A 112 -0.50 -3.74 4.51
CA LEU A 112 -0.61 -5.19 4.65
C LEU A 112 -1.80 -5.74 3.87
N TYR A 113 -2.97 -5.12 4.04
CA TYR A 113 -4.19 -5.53 3.34
C TYR A 113 -4.03 -5.42 1.82
N TYR A 114 -3.47 -4.34 1.29
CA TYR A 114 -3.29 -4.17 -0.15
C TYR A 114 -2.29 -5.17 -0.77
N PHE A 115 -1.20 -5.49 -0.05
CA PHE A 115 -0.29 -6.57 -0.44
C PHE A 115 -1.01 -7.93 -0.44
N ALA A 116 -1.75 -8.22 0.63
CA ALA A 116 -2.50 -9.47 0.79
C ALA A 116 -3.55 -9.69 -0.30
N GLN A 117 -4.31 -8.64 -0.65
CA GLN A 117 -5.30 -8.66 -1.75
C GLN A 117 -4.71 -9.10 -3.09
N CYS A 118 -3.40 -8.89 -3.29
CA CYS A 118 -2.71 -9.25 -4.51
C CYS A 118 -1.90 -10.56 -4.39
N GLY A 119 -1.95 -11.23 -3.24
CA GLY A 119 -1.13 -12.40 -2.93
C GLY A 119 0.36 -12.07 -2.85
N ARG A 120 0.70 -10.86 -2.38
CA ARG A 120 2.06 -10.31 -2.32
C ARG A 120 2.52 -10.14 -0.87
N GLY A 121 3.83 -10.03 -0.69
CA GLY A 121 4.49 -9.82 0.59
C GLY A 121 5.40 -10.99 0.96
N SER A 122 6.70 -10.74 0.91
CA SER A 122 7.70 -11.70 1.40
C SER A 122 7.51 -12.03 2.87
N ASP A 123 8.15 -13.11 3.33
CA ASP A 123 8.19 -13.44 4.76
C ASP A 123 8.82 -12.30 5.58
N GLU A 124 9.84 -11.63 5.05
CA GLU A 124 10.49 -10.51 5.72
C GLU A 124 9.56 -9.31 5.94
N LEU A 125 8.83 -8.88 4.91
CA LEU A 125 7.85 -7.79 5.05
C LEU A 125 6.82 -8.13 6.14
N ILE A 126 6.30 -9.35 6.10
CA ILE A 126 5.23 -9.79 6.98
C ILE A 126 5.73 -9.94 8.42
N ASP A 127 6.94 -10.45 8.64
CA ASP A 127 7.56 -10.55 9.96
C ASP A 127 7.81 -9.16 10.57
N GLN A 128 8.27 -8.19 9.76
CA GLN A 128 8.47 -6.80 10.21
C GLN A 128 7.14 -6.13 10.59
N MET A 129 6.09 -6.34 9.78
CA MET A 129 4.74 -5.83 10.06
C MET A 129 4.17 -6.47 11.33
N GLU A 130 4.23 -7.80 11.44
CA GLU A 130 3.75 -8.52 12.63
C GLU A 130 4.42 -8.00 13.90
N LYS A 131 5.75 -7.89 13.90
CA LYS A 131 6.50 -7.34 15.04
C LYS A 131 6.03 -5.93 15.39
N THR A 132 5.81 -5.08 14.38
CA THR A 132 5.32 -3.72 14.57
C THR A 132 3.96 -3.71 15.26
N PHE A 133 3.01 -4.56 14.83
CA PHE A 133 1.67 -4.60 15.43
C PHE A 133 1.67 -5.18 16.85
N ILE A 134 2.46 -6.23 17.11
CA ILE A 134 2.60 -6.80 18.46
C ILE A 134 3.19 -5.76 19.42
N GLN A 135 4.25 -5.06 19.01
CA GLN A 135 4.90 -4.03 19.83
C GLN A 135 3.98 -2.83 20.10
N ASN A 136 3.13 -2.48 19.13
CA ASN A 136 2.22 -1.34 19.20
C ASN A 136 0.77 -1.74 19.52
N LYS A 137 0.51 -2.94 20.05
CA LYS A 137 -0.85 -3.47 20.27
C LYS A 137 -1.78 -2.51 21.05
N LYS A 138 -1.25 -1.75 22.00
CA LYS A 138 -2.04 -0.78 22.78
C LYS A 138 -2.59 0.35 21.93
N ALA A 139 -1.91 0.71 20.83
CA ALA A 139 -2.39 1.70 19.88
C ALA A 139 -3.59 1.20 19.07
N LEU A 140 -3.79 -0.12 18.96
CA LEU A 140 -4.91 -0.72 18.21
C LEU A 140 -6.25 -0.69 18.98
N VAL A 141 -6.23 -0.33 20.27
CA VAL A 141 -7.45 -0.30 21.10
C VAL A 141 -8.44 0.72 20.53
N GLY A 142 -9.63 0.26 20.19
CA GLY A 142 -10.68 1.09 19.58
C GLY A 142 -10.48 1.42 18.11
N MET A 143 -9.49 0.81 17.43
CA MET A 143 -9.27 0.95 15.98
C MET A 143 -9.87 -0.22 15.21
N ASP A 144 -11.20 -0.32 15.20
CA ASP A 144 -11.92 -1.47 14.62
C ASP A 144 -11.59 -1.70 13.13
N ASP A 145 -11.50 -0.62 12.33
CA ASP A 145 -11.14 -0.70 10.91
C ASP A 145 -9.71 -1.21 10.72
N THR A 146 -8.76 -0.73 11.52
CA THR A 146 -7.37 -1.20 11.49
C THR A 146 -7.30 -2.68 11.85
N LEU A 147 -8.00 -3.11 12.91
CA LEU A 147 -8.06 -4.52 13.30
C LEU A 147 -8.68 -5.39 12.20
N TRP A 148 -9.68 -4.88 11.49
CA TRP A 148 -10.25 -5.55 10.33
C TRP A 148 -9.22 -5.74 9.22
N TYR A 149 -8.51 -4.68 8.82
CA TYR A 149 -7.45 -4.78 7.80
C TYR A 149 -6.36 -5.79 8.18
N LEU A 150 -5.94 -5.80 9.46
CA LEU A 150 -4.95 -6.76 9.94
C LEU A 150 -5.45 -8.20 9.85
N ARG A 151 -6.65 -8.48 10.35
CA ARG A 151 -7.23 -9.84 10.32
C ARG A 151 -7.37 -10.34 8.88
N GLU A 152 -7.91 -9.50 7.99
CA GLU A 152 -8.06 -9.84 6.58
C GLU A 152 -6.71 -10.06 5.91
N GLY A 153 -5.75 -9.15 6.10
CA GLY A 153 -4.44 -9.24 5.47
C GLY A 153 -3.66 -10.49 5.87
N PHE A 154 -3.55 -10.77 7.17
CA PHE A 154 -2.86 -11.97 7.66
C PHE A 154 -3.60 -13.26 7.27
N SER A 155 -4.94 -13.25 7.29
CA SER A 155 -5.73 -14.41 6.90
C SER A 155 -5.55 -14.76 5.41
N GLN A 156 -5.59 -13.78 4.52
CA GLN A 156 -5.41 -13.98 3.08
C GLN A 156 -4.01 -14.50 2.73
N LEU A 157 -2.99 -14.08 3.47
CA LEU A 157 -1.63 -14.55 3.29
C LEU A 157 -1.38 -15.91 3.96
N ASN A 158 -2.32 -16.42 4.76
CA ASN A 158 -2.12 -17.59 5.63
C ASN A 158 -0.85 -17.46 6.49
N LYS A 159 -0.60 -16.25 7.00
CA LYS A 159 0.54 -15.90 7.85
C LYS A 159 0.05 -15.34 9.19
N GLY A 160 0.97 -15.14 10.13
CA GLY A 160 0.70 -14.57 11.45
C GLY A 160 0.90 -15.57 12.58
N SER A 161 1.71 -15.21 13.57
CA SER A 161 1.93 -16.07 14.74
C SER A 161 0.69 -16.19 15.64
N GLU A 162 0.70 -17.20 16.51
CA GLU A 162 -0.29 -17.35 17.58
C GLU A 162 -0.31 -16.15 18.55
N ILE A 163 0.82 -15.44 18.70
CA ILE A 163 0.88 -14.23 19.53
C ILE A 163 0.11 -13.10 18.86
N LEU A 164 0.33 -12.89 17.57
CA LEU A 164 -0.39 -11.91 16.79
C LEU A 164 -1.89 -12.19 16.80
N LYS A 165 -2.32 -13.44 16.60
CA LYS A 165 -3.75 -13.81 16.63
C LYS A 165 -4.42 -13.38 17.93
N LYS A 166 -3.78 -13.61 19.08
CA LYS A 166 -4.27 -13.15 20.38
C LYS A 166 -4.36 -11.63 20.48
N VAL A 167 -3.37 -10.91 19.95
CA VAL A 167 -3.37 -9.44 19.89
C VAL A 167 -4.52 -8.92 19.01
N LEU A 168 -4.80 -9.59 17.90
CA LEU A 168 -5.88 -9.20 17.00
C LEU A 168 -7.27 -9.54 17.56
N GLU A 169 -7.39 -10.53 18.44
CA GLU A 169 -8.62 -10.83 19.18
C GLU A 169 -8.85 -9.81 20.32
N ASP A 170 -7.81 -9.54 21.09
CA ASP A 170 -7.81 -8.61 22.20
C ASP A 170 -6.48 -7.83 22.25
N PRO A 171 -6.45 -6.57 21.78
CA PRO A 171 -5.24 -5.75 21.83
C PRO A 171 -4.74 -5.43 23.25
N GLU A 172 -5.59 -5.59 24.26
CA GLU A 172 -5.25 -5.39 25.67
C GLU A 172 -4.66 -6.65 26.32
N VAL A 173 -4.67 -7.81 25.64
CA VAL A 173 -4.20 -9.09 26.15
C VAL A 173 -2.82 -8.98 26.79
N GLU A 174 -2.59 -9.56 27.96
CA GLU A 174 -1.25 -9.64 28.53
C GLU A 174 -0.39 -10.62 27.74
N LEU A 175 0.76 -10.15 27.26
CA LEU A 175 1.71 -10.99 26.54
C LEU A 175 2.85 -11.41 27.47
N PRO A 176 3.37 -12.64 27.34
CA PRO A 176 4.61 -13.00 27.99
C PRO A 176 5.71 -12.02 27.57
N LYS A 177 6.64 -11.70 28.48
CA LYS A 177 7.80 -10.88 28.13
C LYS A 177 8.56 -11.60 27.00
N LEU A 178 8.64 -10.96 25.84
CA LEU A 178 9.53 -11.39 24.76
C LEU A 178 10.96 -11.16 25.26
N GLU A 179 11.78 -12.22 25.30
CA GLU A 179 13.21 -12.15 25.66
C GLU A 179 14.04 -11.42 24.60
#